data_AF-A0A6N9R9I5-F1
#
_entry.id   AF-A0A6N9R9I5-F1
#
_cell.length_a   1.000
_cell.length_b   1.000
_cell.length_c   1.000
_cell.angle_alpha   90.00
_cell.angle_beta   90.00
_cell.angle_gamma   90.00
#
_symmetry.space_group_name_H-M   'P 1'
#
loop_
_entity.id
_entity.type
_entity.pdbx_description
1 polymer ?
#
loop_
_entity_poly.entity_id
_entity_poly.type
_entity_poly.pdbx_seq_one_letter_code
_entity_poly.pdbx_strand_id
1 'polypeptide(L)'
;RVRTGIAVRAGDAVPGIGDADALSLALVAATAIYLPDSQRATAGIHFVDVMKRLGIHADVESRLRPYPNGAAAMHELAQATDAGCIGCTQITEILYTPGVTLVGPLPVGFELATVYSIAVCTRARHPELARKFAALIAGPDSRALRAQGGFDA
;
A
#
# COMPACT_ATOMS: atom_id res chain seq x y z
N ARG A 1 3.91 12.43 -0.80
CA ARG A 1 4.18 11.28 0.11
C ARG A 1 3.52 10.05 -0.51
N VAL A 2 3.74 8.85 0.00
CA VAL A 2 2.98 7.66 -0.43
C VAL A 2 2.22 7.12 0.76
N ARG A 3 0.89 7.08 0.65
CA ARG A 3 0.01 6.55 1.70
C ARG A 3 -0.12 5.04 1.56
N THR A 4 -0.38 4.36 2.67
CA THR A 4 -0.90 2.99 2.69
C THR A 4 -2.40 3.01 2.40
N GLY A 5 -2.89 2.04 1.64
CA GLY A 5 -4.29 1.92 1.26
C GLY A 5 -4.78 0.48 1.23
N ILE A 6 -6.10 0.36 1.08
CA ILE A 6 -6.83 -0.89 0.94
C ILE A 6 -7.08 -1.18 -0.54
N ALA A 7 -6.89 -2.43 -0.93
CA ALA A 7 -7.19 -2.94 -2.25
C ALA A 7 -8.19 -4.10 -2.17
N VAL A 8 -8.91 -4.30 -3.27
CA VAL A 8 -9.66 -5.52 -3.56
C VAL A 8 -9.26 -6.02 -4.95
N ARG A 9 -9.68 -7.21 -5.35
CA ARG A 9 -9.53 -7.61 -6.76
C ARG A 9 -10.38 -6.72 -7.66
N ALA A 10 -9.95 -6.55 -8.90
CA ALA A 10 -10.73 -5.84 -9.90
C ALA A 10 -12.09 -6.51 -10.09
N GLY A 11 -13.16 -5.73 -9.98
CA GLY A 11 -14.55 -6.20 -10.13
C GLY A 11 -15.21 -6.70 -8.83
N ASP A 12 -14.45 -6.90 -7.75
CA ASP A 12 -15.03 -7.26 -6.45
C ASP A 12 -15.77 -6.08 -5.80
N ALA A 13 -16.67 -6.39 -4.87
CA ALA A 13 -17.37 -5.38 -4.09
C ALA A 13 -16.39 -4.54 -3.26
N VAL A 14 -16.61 -3.22 -3.25
CA VAL A 14 -15.78 -2.25 -2.55
C VAL A 14 -16.31 -2.08 -1.12
N PRO A 15 -15.58 -2.49 -0.06
CA PRO A 15 -16.02 -2.33 1.31
C PRO A 15 -15.93 -0.87 1.77
N GLY A 16 -16.74 -0.50 2.77
CA GLY A 16 -16.58 0.77 3.46
C GLY A 16 -15.32 0.78 4.32
N ILE A 17 -14.49 1.82 4.20
CA ILE A 17 -13.24 1.99 4.98
C ILE A 17 -13.04 3.43 5.49
N GLY A 18 -14.12 4.23 5.52
CA GLY A 18 -14.03 5.68 5.76
C GLY A 18 -13.61 6.06 7.18
N ASP A 19 -13.76 5.14 8.13
CA ASP A 19 -13.43 5.32 9.54
C ASP A 19 -12.98 3.98 10.17
N ALA A 20 -12.70 4.02 11.47
CA ALA A 20 -12.22 2.87 12.25
C ALA A 20 -13.20 1.69 12.22
N ASP A 21 -14.49 1.96 12.39
CA ASP A 21 -15.53 0.92 12.51
C ASP A 21 -15.77 0.26 11.15
N ALA A 22 -15.87 1.05 10.09
CA ALA A 22 -16.00 0.55 8.72
C ALA A 22 -14.79 -0.30 8.33
N LEU A 23 -13.57 0.17 8.61
CA LEU A 23 -12.35 -0.61 8.36
C LEU A 23 -12.34 -1.91 9.17
N SER A 24 -12.70 -1.86 10.45
CA SER A 24 -12.77 -3.05 11.32
C SER A 24 -13.74 -4.09 10.76
N LEU A 25 -14.96 -3.68 10.42
CA LEU A 25 -15.98 -4.55 9.82
C LEU A 25 -15.51 -5.17 8.50
N ALA A 26 -14.87 -4.37 7.63
CA ALA A 26 -14.34 -4.84 6.36
C ALA A 26 -13.26 -5.92 6.55
N LEU A 27 -12.33 -5.71 7.49
CA LEU A 27 -11.24 -6.66 7.75
C LEU A 27 -11.73 -7.93 8.43
N VAL A 28 -12.67 -7.84 9.36
CA VAL A 28 -13.28 -9.02 9.99
C VAL A 28 -14.04 -9.85 8.96
N ALA A 29 -14.78 -9.21 8.06
CA ALA A 29 -15.53 -9.89 7.00
C ALA A 29 -14.66 -10.46 5.87
N ALA A 30 -13.41 -10.01 5.74
CA ALA A 30 -12.51 -10.46 4.67
C ALA A 30 -12.19 -11.95 4.79
N THR A 31 -12.23 -12.67 3.68
CA THR A 31 -11.91 -14.11 3.60
C THR A 31 -10.41 -14.40 3.59
N ALA A 32 -9.63 -13.45 3.05
CA ALA A 32 -8.18 -13.42 3.12
C ALA A 32 -7.67 -11.97 3.10
N ILE A 33 -6.56 -11.73 3.78
CA ILE A 33 -5.96 -10.39 3.91
C ILE A 33 -4.51 -10.46 3.42
N TYR A 34 -4.26 -9.89 2.24
CA TYR A 34 -2.98 -9.85 1.56
C TYR A 34 -2.19 -8.61 2.01
N LEU A 35 -0.97 -8.83 2.52
CA LEU A 35 -0.14 -7.76 3.06
C LEU A 35 1.34 -8.07 2.83
N PRO A 36 2.22 -7.05 2.78
CA PRO A 36 3.65 -7.28 2.82
C PRO A 36 4.09 -7.83 4.17
N ASP A 37 5.33 -8.32 4.23
CA ASP A 37 5.93 -8.99 5.38
C ASP A 37 5.71 -8.17 6.66
N SER A 38 5.05 -8.78 7.65
CA SER A 38 4.63 -8.13 8.88
C SER A 38 5.75 -7.86 9.89
N GLN A 39 6.98 -8.27 9.59
CA GLN A 39 8.15 -8.08 10.44
C GLN A 39 9.26 -7.28 9.75
N ARG A 40 9.31 -7.30 8.42
CA ARG A 40 10.39 -6.71 7.62
C ARG A 40 9.97 -5.54 6.77
N ALA A 41 8.69 -5.47 6.38
CA ALA A 41 8.18 -4.40 5.53
C ALA A 41 7.39 -3.38 6.36
N THR A 42 7.75 -2.10 6.24
CA THR A 42 7.12 -1.01 7.01
C THR A 42 5.59 -0.98 6.90
N ALA A 43 5.06 -1.18 5.68
CA ALA A 43 3.61 -1.22 5.47
C ALA A 43 2.95 -2.43 6.14
N GLY A 44 3.63 -3.58 6.19
CA GLY A 44 3.11 -4.82 6.79
C GLY A 44 3.11 -4.73 8.31
N ILE A 45 4.22 -4.25 8.88
CA ILE A 45 4.35 -3.96 10.31
C ILE A 45 3.26 -2.99 10.76
N HIS A 46 3.09 -1.87 10.02
CA HIS A 46 2.07 -0.88 10.32
C HIS A 46 0.67 -1.45 10.24
N PHE A 47 0.36 -2.23 9.21
CA PHE A 47 -0.99 -2.76 9.05
C PHE A 47 -1.35 -3.79 10.13
N VAL A 48 -0.39 -4.59 10.60
CA VAL A 48 -0.57 -5.43 11.79
C VAL A 48 -0.82 -4.60 13.05
N ASP A 49 -0.11 -3.48 13.23
CA ASP A 49 -0.39 -2.56 14.34
C ASP A 49 -1.79 -1.95 14.27
N VAL A 50 -2.25 -1.57 13.07
CA VAL A 50 -3.63 -1.09 12.85
C VAL A 50 -4.65 -2.14 13.31
N MET A 51 -4.49 -3.41 12.90
CA MET A 51 -5.39 -4.49 13.33
C MET A 51 -5.37 -4.72 14.85
N LYS A 52 -4.21 -4.54 15.50
CA LYS A 52 -4.10 -4.62 16.97
C LYS A 52 -4.81 -3.45 17.66
N ARG A 53 -4.64 -2.23 17.15
CA ARG A 53 -5.28 -1.02 17.68
C ARG A 53 -6.79 -1.02 17.49
N LEU A 54 -7.28 -1.66 16.42
CA LEU A 54 -8.71 -1.92 16.20
C LEU A 54 -9.25 -3.06 17.07
N GLY A 55 -8.40 -3.83 17.75
CA GLY A 55 -8.81 -4.94 18.61
C GLY A 55 -9.18 -6.23 17.88
N ILE A 56 -8.99 -6.30 16.55
CA ILE A 56 -9.44 -7.42 15.71
C ILE A 56 -8.34 -8.40 15.29
N HIS A 57 -7.09 -8.15 15.69
CA HIS A 57 -5.95 -8.95 15.21
C HIS A 57 -6.16 -10.45 15.41
N ALA A 58 -6.61 -10.87 16.61
CA ALA A 58 -6.86 -12.28 16.92
C ALA A 58 -7.95 -12.89 16.03
N ASP A 59 -8.96 -12.11 15.63
CA ASP A 59 -10.09 -12.57 14.81
C ASP A 59 -9.70 -12.80 13.35
N VAL A 60 -8.66 -12.10 12.87
CA VAL A 60 -8.23 -12.11 11.46
C VAL A 60 -6.89 -12.80 11.23
N GLU A 61 -6.14 -13.14 12.28
CA GLU A 61 -4.76 -13.66 12.21
C GLU A 61 -4.65 -14.88 11.27
N SER A 62 -5.60 -15.81 11.34
CA SER A 62 -5.62 -17.01 10.49
C SER A 62 -5.87 -16.73 8.99
N ARG A 63 -6.37 -15.52 8.67
CA ARG A 63 -6.68 -15.07 7.31
C ARG A 63 -5.60 -14.16 6.74
N LEU A 64 -4.55 -13.83 7.50
CA LEU A 64 -3.42 -13.07 6.99
C LEU A 64 -2.62 -13.90 5.97
N ARG A 65 -2.22 -13.24 4.89
CA ARG A 65 -1.41 -13.79 3.79
C ARG A 65 -0.21 -12.86 3.55
N PRO A 66 0.85 -12.96 4.38
CA PRO A 66 2.03 -12.11 4.25
C PRO A 66 2.89 -12.53 3.07
N TYR A 67 3.40 -11.55 2.32
CA TYR A 67 4.32 -11.74 1.18
C TYR A 67 5.57 -10.86 1.31
N PRO A 68 6.67 -11.12 0.57
CA PRO A 68 7.94 -10.41 0.78
C PRO A 68 7.87 -8.87 0.65
N ASN A 69 6.94 -8.34 -0.14
CA ASN A 69 6.69 -6.90 -0.33
C ASN A 69 5.25 -6.66 -0.83
N GLY A 70 4.85 -5.40 -0.95
CA GLY A 70 3.46 -5.04 -1.25
C GLY A 70 3.07 -5.39 -2.67
N ALA A 71 4.00 -5.22 -3.61
CA ALA A 71 3.83 -5.67 -4.99
C ALA A 71 3.50 -7.16 -5.11
N ALA A 72 4.26 -8.01 -4.41
CA ALA A 72 4.00 -9.45 -4.36
C ALA A 72 2.64 -9.76 -3.74
N ALA A 73 2.29 -9.07 -2.64
CA ALA A 73 0.97 -9.22 -2.02
C ALA A 73 -0.19 -8.84 -2.96
N MET A 74 -0.05 -7.74 -3.71
CA MET A 74 -1.10 -7.30 -4.65
C MET A 74 -1.18 -8.20 -5.88
N HIS A 75 -0.05 -8.70 -6.38
CA HIS A 75 -0.04 -9.71 -7.44
C HIS A 75 -0.83 -10.94 -7.03
N GLU A 76 -0.61 -11.43 -5.81
CA GLU A 76 -1.26 -12.63 -5.28
C GLU A 76 -2.73 -12.40 -4.96
N LEU A 77 -3.08 -11.20 -4.47
CA LEU A 77 -4.48 -10.78 -4.37
C LEU A 77 -5.17 -10.85 -5.73
N ALA A 78 -4.55 -10.34 -6.80
CA ALA A 78 -5.12 -10.37 -8.15
C ALA A 78 -5.39 -11.79 -8.66
N GLN A 79 -4.62 -12.78 -8.20
CA GLN A 79 -4.78 -14.19 -8.57
C GLN A 79 -5.72 -14.98 -7.63
N ALA A 80 -6.16 -14.39 -6.51
CA ALA A 80 -7.03 -15.07 -5.56
C ALA A 80 -8.34 -15.47 -6.24
N THR A 81 -8.87 -16.66 -5.94
CA THR A 81 -10.16 -17.14 -6.48
C THR A 81 -11.33 -16.80 -5.58
N ASP A 82 -11.09 -16.70 -4.27
CA ASP A 82 -12.13 -16.46 -3.28
C ASP A 82 -12.65 -15.02 -3.34
N ALA A 83 -13.95 -14.85 -3.18
CA ALA A 83 -14.56 -13.53 -3.05
C ALA A 83 -14.28 -12.95 -1.66
N GLY A 84 -14.27 -11.62 -1.55
CA GLY A 84 -14.09 -10.93 -0.27
C GLY A 84 -12.64 -10.89 0.23
N CYS A 85 -11.67 -11.05 -0.67
CA CYS A 85 -10.26 -10.84 -0.37
C CYS A 85 -9.95 -9.34 -0.28
N ILE A 86 -9.16 -8.96 0.72
CA ILE A 86 -8.66 -7.59 0.90
C ILE A 86 -7.14 -7.59 0.81
N GLY A 87 -6.58 -6.53 0.23
CA GLY A 87 -5.16 -6.23 0.28
C GLY A 87 -4.87 -4.94 1.04
N CYS A 88 -3.69 -4.83 1.64
CA CYS A 88 -3.20 -3.56 2.15
C CYS A 88 -1.70 -3.40 1.92
N THR A 89 -1.32 -2.31 1.25
CA THR A 89 0.08 -1.88 1.11
C THR A 89 0.14 -0.41 0.66
N GLN A 90 1.31 0.09 0.27
CA GLN A 90 1.46 1.42 -0.31
C GLN A 90 0.62 1.57 -1.59
N ILE A 91 -0.08 2.70 -1.72
CA ILE A 91 -0.97 2.98 -2.87
C ILE A 91 -0.24 2.88 -4.20
N THR A 92 1.04 3.24 -4.26
CA THR A 92 1.85 3.08 -5.47
C THR A 92 1.87 1.63 -5.94
N GLU A 93 2.05 0.67 -5.03
CA GLU A 93 2.09 -0.76 -5.35
C GLU A 93 0.73 -1.29 -5.79
N ILE A 94 -0.37 -0.76 -5.23
CA ILE A 94 -1.73 -1.10 -5.64
C ILE A 94 -1.98 -0.60 -7.07
N LEU A 95 -1.71 0.67 -7.35
CA LEU A 95 -2.04 1.31 -8.63
C LEU A 95 -1.24 0.75 -9.81
N TYR A 96 -0.02 0.25 -9.60
CA TYR A 96 0.74 -0.36 -10.69
C TYR A 96 0.44 -1.84 -10.90
N THR A 97 -0.22 -2.52 -9.96
CA THR A 97 -0.53 -3.95 -10.06
C THR A 97 -1.83 -4.16 -10.87
N PRO A 98 -1.78 -4.85 -12.02
CA PRO A 98 -2.99 -5.20 -12.75
C PRO A 98 -3.87 -6.20 -11.97
N GLY A 99 -5.18 -6.10 -12.13
CA GLY A 99 -6.13 -7.04 -11.53
C GLY A 99 -6.53 -6.73 -10.08
N VAL A 100 -6.07 -5.61 -9.52
CA VAL A 100 -6.58 -5.05 -8.25
C VAL A 100 -7.16 -3.66 -8.45
N THR A 101 -8.06 -3.28 -7.56
CA THR A 101 -8.65 -1.94 -7.48
C THR A 101 -8.30 -1.32 -6.14
N LEU A 102 -7.79 -0.09 -6.17
CA LEU A 102 -7.63 0.72 -4.96
C LEU A 102 -9.02 1.11 -4.43
N VAL A 103 -9.31 0.72 -3.19
CA VAL A 103 -10.51 1.17 -2.46
C VAL A 103 -10.30 2.59 -1.93
N GLY A 104 -9.14 2.82 -1.31
CA GLY A 104 -8.79 4.12 -0.74
C GLY A 104 -7.64 4.03 0.28
N PRO A 105 -7.16 5.17 0.79
CA PRO A 105 -6.17 5.19 1.87
C PRO A 105 -6.76 4.63 3.16
N LEU A 106 -5.90 4.20 4.09
CA LEU A 106 -6.34 3.95 5.47
C LEU A 106 -6.96 5.23 6.07
N PRO A 107 -8.00 5.10 6.90
CA PRO A 107 -8.72 6.23 7.49
C PRO A 107 -7.89 6.98 8.52
N VAL A 108 -8.39 8.16 8.90
CA VAL A 108 -7.76 9.04 9.88
C VAL A 108 -7.51 8.31 11.21
N GLY A 109 -6.31 8.44 11.75
CA GLY A 109 -5.83 7.75 12.95
C GLY A 109 -5.08 6.45 12.65
N PHE A 110 -5.17 5.92 11.43
CA PHE A 110 -4.53 4.68 10.99
C PHE A 110 -3.64 4.86 9.76
N GLU A 111 -3.38 6.10 9.34
CA GLU A 111 -2.57 6.37 8.16
C GLU A 111 -1.11 5.96 8.37
N LEU A 112 -0.45 5.64 7.26
CA LEU A 112 1.00 5.66 7.15
C LEU A 112 1.34 6.41 5.86
N ALA A 113 2.05 7.54 5.99
CA ALA A 113 2.47 8.35 4.85
C ALA A 113 4.01 8.37 4.78
N THR A 114 4.55 7.63 3.82
CA THR A 114 6.01 7.50 3.62
C THR A 114 6.54 8.65 2.79
N VAL A 115 7.63 9.28 3.25
CA VAL A 115 8.39 10.26 2.48
C VAL A 115 9.46 9.52 1.68
N TYR A 116 9.45 9.73 0.36
CA TYR A 116 10.50 9.25 -0.53
C TYR A 116 11.45 10.40 -0.85
N SER A 117 12.75 10.15 -0.71
CA SER A 117 13.80 11.12 -0.99
C SER A 117 14.79 10.53 -1.99
N ILE A 118 15.31 11.38 -2.88
CA ILE A 118 16.40 11.05 -3.77
C ILE A 118 17.64 11.84 -3.37
N ALA A 119 18.79 11.19 -3.37
CA ALA A 119 20.08 11.80 -3.09
C ALA A 119 21.13 11.33 -4.10
N VAL A 120 22.13 12.18 -4.36
CA VAL A 120 23.27 11.83 -5.21
C VAL A 120 24.41 11.32 -4.33
N CYS A 121 24.90 10.11 -4.61
CA CYS A 121 26.02 9.53 -3.88
C CYS A 121 27.29 10.40 -4.02
N THR A 122 28.03 10.58 -2.93
CA THR A 122 29.28 11.36 -2.92
C THR A 122 30.37 10.80 -3.85
N ARG A 123 30.26 9.51 -4.20
CA ARG A 123 31.17 8.80 -5.11
C ARG A 123 30.61 8.63 -6.53
N ALA A 124 29.58 9.37 -6.91
CA ALA A 124 29.00 9.29 -8.26
C ALA A 124 30.07 9.61 -9.32
N ARG A 125 30.22 8.73 -10.33
CA ARG A 125 31.15 8.95 -11.46
C ARG A 125 30.74 10.16 -12.32
N HIS A 126 29.44 10.46 -12.37
CA HIS A 126 28.87 11.57 -13.12
C HIS A 126 27.89 12.36 -12.24
N PRO A 127 28.39 13.15 -11.27
CA PRO A 127 27.54 13.82 -10.27
C PRO A 127 26.59 14.85 -10.90
N GLU A 128 27.01 15.54 -11.97
CA GLU A 128 26.16 16.47 -12.70
C GLU A 128 24.97 15.79 -13.36
N LEU A 129 25.20 14.65 -14.05
CA LEU A 129 24.12 13.88 -14.67
C LEU A 129 23.17 13.29 -13.63
N ALA A 130 23.71 12.81 -12.50
CA ALA A 130 22.90 12.30 -11.40
C ALA A 130 22.01 13.40 -10.78
N ARG A 131 22.54 14.62 -10.60
CA ARG A 131 21.75 15.78 -10.14
C ARG A 131 20.69 16.18 -11.14
N LYS A 132 20.99 16.17 -12.45
CA LYS A 132 20.01 16.43 -13.50
C LYS A 132 18.88 15.39 -13.49
N PHE A 133 19.20 14.11 -13.33
CA PHE A 133 18.21 13.05 -13.21
C PHE A 133 17.34 13.22 -11.95
N ALA A 134 17.96 13.49 -10.79
CA ALA A 134 17.22 13.73 -9.55
C ALA A 134 16.26 14.92 -9.68
N ALA A 135 16.69 16.02 -10.29
CA ALA A 135 15.86 17.17 -10.56
C ALA A 135 14.70 16.84 -11.52
N LEU A 136 14.94 16.05 -12.56
CA LEU A 136 13.91 15.63 -13.51
C LEU A 136 12.81 14.80 -12.81
N ILE A 137 13.17 13.81 -12.00
CA ILE A 137 12.18 12.92 -11.38
C ILE A 137 11.49 13.52 -10.15
N ALA A 138 12.13 14.47 -9.46
CA ALA A 138 11.54 15.16 -8.30
C ALA A 138 10.84 16.48 -8.66
N GLY A 139 11.11 17.02 -9.85
CA GLY A 139 10.67 18.32 -10.31
C GLY A 139 9.18 18.41 -10.69
N PRO A 140 8.77 19.58 -11.20
CA PRO A 140 7.39 19.83 -11.62
C PRO A 140 6.98 18.97 -12.83
N ASP A 141 7.89 18.72 -13.76
CA ASP A 141 7.61 18.00 -15.02
C ASP A 141 7.17 16.55 -14.77
N SER A 142 7.65 15.92 -13.68
CA SER A 142 7.25 14.56 -13.30
C SER A 142 6.04 14.52 -12.35
N ARG A 143 5.52 15.67 -11.88
CA ARG A 143 4.49 15.72 -10.83
C ARG A 143 3.24 14.95 -11.23
N ALA A 144 2.75 15.15 -12.45
CA ALA A 144 1.56 14.46 -12.95
C ALA A 144 1.76 12.95 -12.98
N LEU A 145 2.92 12.48 -13.46
CA LEU A 145 3.25 11.05 -13.50
C LEU A 145 3.35 10.46 -12.08
N ARG A 146 3.97 11.19 -11.14
CA ARG A 146 4.02 10.77 -9.73
C ARG A 146 2.63 10.71 -9.11
N ALA A 147 1.77 11.69 -9.37
CA ALA A 147 0.40 11.70 -8.88
C ALA A 147 -0.41 10.53 -9.44
N GLN A 148 -0.30 10.26 -10.74
CA GLN A 148 -0.90 9.10 -11.38
C GLN A 148 -0.41 7.78 -10.77
N GLY A 149 0.87 7.73 -10.40
CA GLY A 149 1.47 6.58 -9.72
C GLY A 149 1.14 6.47 -8.23
N GLY A 150 0.35 7.37 -7.63
CA GLY A 150 -0.07 7.28 -6.22
C GLY A 150 0.77 8.07 -5.22
N PHE A 151 1.66 8.96 -5.67
CA PHE A 151 2.28 9.94 -4.80
C PHE A 151 1.32 11.11 -4.56
N ASP A 152 1.18 11.56 -3.31
CA ASP A 152 0.43 12.77 -3.02
C ASP A 152 1.01 13.97 -3.79
N ALA A 153 0.11 14.84 -4.27
CA ALA A 153 0.38 15.99 -5.12
C ALA A 153 1.25 17.07 -4.44
#